data_AF-A0A2T2UT93-F1
#
_entry.id   AF-A0A2T2UT93-F1
#
_cell.length_a   1.000
_cell.length_b   1.000
_cell.length_c   1.000
_cell.angle_alpha   90.00
_cell.angle_beta   90.00
_cell.angle_gamma   90.00
#
_symmetry.space_group_name_H-M   'P 1'
#
loop_
_entity.id
_entity.type
_entity.pdbx_description
1 polymer ?
#
loop_
_entity_poly.entity_id
_entity_poly.type
_entity_poly.pdbx_seq_one_letter_code
_entity_poly.pdbx_strand_id
1 'polypeptide(L)'
;NVAGGVRLEEPAVDLGVAIAAASSFRDIPADTGSVLIGEVGLGGEIRTVSRIEPRIKEAAKLGFDRAVVPENNLDRIAGEHDIDVTGAEQLTGVVDVVL
;
A
#
# COMPACT_ATOMS: atom_id res chain seq x y z
N ASN A 1 -12.12 -6.94 9.07
CA ASN A 1 -13.24 -7.17 8.11
C ASN A 1 -12.85 -6.51 6.78
N VAL A 2 -13.54 -6.82 5.68
CA VAL A 2 -13.37 -6.11 4.40
C VAL A 2 -14.65 -5.35 4.12
N ALA A 3 -14.56 -4.03 3.92
CA ALA A 3 -15.72 -3.21 3.63
C ALA A 3 -16.39 -3.66 2.32
N GLY A 4 -17.72 -3.60 2.27
CA GLY A 4 -18.49 -4.01 1.09
C GLY A 4 -18.58 -5.53 0.86
N GLY A 5 -18.02 -6.36 1.74
CA GLY A 5 -18.13 -7.82 1.64
C GLY A 5 -17.31 -8.44 0.51
N VAL A 6 -16.32 -7.71 -0.01
CA VAL A 6 -15.42 -8.18 -1.07
C VAL A 6 -14.52 -9.29 -0.53
N ARG A 7 -14.28 -10.32 -1.35
CA ARG A 7 -13.25 -11.33 -1.09
C ARG A 7 -11.92 -10.85 -1.67
N LEU A 8 -10.90 -10.79 -0.82
CA LEU A 8 -9.54 -10.44 -1.21
C LEU A 8 -8.72 -11.73 -1.22
N GLU A 9 -8.29 -12.15 -2.41
CA GLU A 9 -7.46 -13.35 -2.60
C GLU A 9 -6.24 -12.98 -3.45
N GLU A 10 -5.37 -12.13 -2.89
CA GLU A 10 -4.08 -11.81 -3.49
C GLU A 10 -3.06 -11.31 -2.46
N PRO A 11 -1.75 -11.49 -2.69
CA PRO A 11 -0.72 -11.03 -1.74
C PRO A 11 -0.63 -9.51 -1.59
N ALA A 12 -1.06 -8.74 -2.60
CA ALA A 12 -0.90 -7.29 -2.61
C ALA A 12 -1.72 -6.55 -1.54
N VAL A 13 -2.67 -7.22 -0.89
CA VAL A 13 -3.51 -6.64 0.16
C VAL A 13 -2.89 -6.72 1.55
N ASP A 14 -1.81 -7.49 1.71
CA ASP A 14 -1.22 -7.77 3.03
C ASP A 14 -0.80 -6.48 3.73
N LEU A 15 -0.18 -5.54 3.01
CA LEU A 15 0.25 -4.26 3.58
C LEU A 15 -0.93 -3.45 4.12
N GLY A 16 -2.02 -3.36 3.37
CA GLY A 16 -3.24 -2.67 3.82
C GLY A 16 -3.85 -3.32 5.06
N VAL A 17 -3.87 -4.65 5.12
CA VAL A 17 -4.36 -5.40 6.29
C VAL A 17 -3.45 -5.20 7.50
N ALA A 18 -2.13 -5.21 7.31
CA ALA A 18 -1.16 -4.99 8.36
C ALA A 18 -1.29 -3.58 8.98
N ILE A 19 -1.42 -2.55 8.14
CA ILE A 19 -1.64 -1.18 8.62
C ILE A 19 -3.00 -1.02 9.30
N ALA A 20 -4.07 -1.65 8.79
CA ALA A 20 -5.36 -1.63 9.46
C ALA A 20 -5.31 -2.25 10.88
N ALA A 21 -4.57 -3.35 11.02
CA ALA A 21 -4.33 -3.98 12.32
C ALA A 21 -3.47 -3.09 13.24
N ALA A 22 -2.40 -2.49 12.72
CA ALA A 22 -1.52 -1.59 13.48
C ALA A 22 -2.24 -0.31 13.93
N SER A 23 -3.04 0.30 13.06
CA SER A 23 -3.89 1.46 13.36
C SER A 23 -4.85 1.15 14.50
N SER A 24 -5.57 0.03 14.42
CA SER A 24 -6.47 -0.43 15.47
C SER A 24 -5.75 -0.69 16.79
N PHE A 25 -4.57 -1.32 16.75
CA PHE A 25 -3.79 -1.61 17.96
C PHE A 25 -3.23 -0.35 18.62
N ARG A 26 -2.81 0.65 17.83
CA ARG A 26 -2.23 1.90 18.32
C ARG A 26 -3.28 2.97 18.65
N ASP A 27 -4.54 2.76 18.26
CA ASP A 27 -5.62 3.74 18.36
C ASP A 27 -5.29 5.07 17.65
N ILE A 28 -4.63 4.96 16.50
CA ILE A 28 -4.25 6.10 15.65
C ILE A 28 -4.88 5.90 14.28
N PRO A 29 -5.68 6.86 13.77
CA PRO A 29 -6.29 6.74 12.46
C PRO A 29 -5.23 6.73 11.37
N ALA A 30 -5.32 5.77 10.45
CA ALA A 30 -4.45 5.75 9.28
C ALA A 30 -4.75 6.92 8.33
N ASP A 31 -3.73 7.37 7.60
CA ASP A 31 -3.87 8.34 6.52
C ASP A 31 -4.91 7.88 5.49
N THR A 32 -5.85 8.78 5.18
CA THR A 32 -6.97 8.50 4.26
C THR A 32 -6.66 8.90 2.82
N GLY A 33 -5.60 9.69 2.59
CA GLY A 33 -5.14 10.07 1.25
C GLY A 33 -4.25 9.03 0.58
N SER A 34 -3.79 8.02 1.33
CA SER A 34 -2.89 6.97 0.85
C SER A 34 -3.62 5.67 0.49
N VAL A 35 -3.24 5.08 -0.65
CA VAL A 35 -3.48 3.66 -0.94
C VAL A 35 -2.22 2.85 -0.64
N LEU A 36 -2.39 1.67 -0.04
CA LEU A 36 -1.28 0.79 0.36
C LEU A 36 -1.32 -0.50 -0.46
N ILE A 37 -0.21 -0.82 -1.12
CA ILE A 37 -0.12 -1.98 -2.00
C ILE A 37 1.19 -2.72 -1.71
N GLY A 38 1.12 -3.99 -1.35
CA GLY A 38 2.32 -4.80 -1.12
C GLY A 38 2.04 -6.12 -0.42
N GLU A 39 2.89 -7.10 -0.70
CA GLU A 39 2.98 -8.34 0.07
C GLU A 39 3.88 -8.10 1.28
N VAL A 40 3.46 -8.53 2.46
CA VAL A 40 4.26 -8.40 3.70
C VAL A 40 4.89 -9.75 4.00
N GLY A 41 6.22 -9.80 3.94
CA GLY A 41 6.98 -10.97 4.35
C GLY A 41 7.03 -11.12 5.87
N LEU A 42 7.44 -12.31 6.33
CA LEU A 42 7.46 -12.64 7.76
C LEU A 42 8.45 -11.78 8.57
N GLY A 43 9.51 -11.25 7.92
CA GLY A 43 10.46 -10.34 8.53
C GLY A 43 10.01 -8.88 8.51
N GLY A 44 8.81 -8.60 7.99
CA GLY A 44 8.29 -7.25 7.79
C GLY A 44 8.76 -6.60 6.49
N GLU A 45 9.45 -7.31 5.62
CA GLU A 45 9.86 -6.81 4.31
C GLU A 45 8.66 -6.66 3.37
N ILE A 46 8.65 -5.58 2.58
CA ILE A 46 7.61 -5.32 1.59
C ILE A 46 8.06 -5.86 0.23
N ARG A 47 7.35 -6.87 -0.26
CA ARG A 47 7.75 -7.64 -1.44
C ARG A 47 6.98 -7.17 -2.68
N THR A 48 7.65 -7.31 -3.83
CA THR A 48 7.12 -6.89 -5.14
C THR A 48 5.81 -7.58 -5.47
N VAL A 49 4.86 -6.81 -6.03
CA VAL A 49 3.57 -7.32 -6.50
C VAL A 49 3.42 -7.16 -8.01
N SER A 50 2.53 -7.95 -8.58
CA SER A 50 2.21 -7.91 -10.01
C SER A 50 1.24 -6.76 -10.35
N ARG A 51 1.35 -6.27 -11.60
CA ARG A 51 0.45 -5.26 -12.17
C ARG A 51 0.35 -3.98 -11.32
N ILE A 52 1.48 -3.45 -10.85
CA ILE A 52 1.48 -2.27 -9.99
C ILE A 52 1.05 -0.99 -10.74
N GLU A 53 1.48 -0.79 -11.98
CA GLU A 53 1.15 0.40 -12.78
C GLU A 53 -0.36 0.62 -12.98
N PRO A 54 -1.16 -0.39 -13.41
CA PRO A 54 -2.60 -0.18 -13.51
C PRO A 54 -3.28 0.06 -12.16
N ARG A 55 -2.72 -0.41 -11.04
CA ARG A 55 -3.27 -0.13 -9.69
C ARG A 55 -3.04 1.32 -9.30
N ILE A 56 -1.84 1.86 -9.55
CA ILE A 56 -1.50 3.27 -9.30
C ILE A 56 -2.40 4.18 -10.14
N LYS A 57 -2.56 3.86 -11.43
CA LYS A 57 -3.47 4.61 -12.33
C LYS A 57 -4.91 4.60 -11.84
N GLU A 58 -5.38 3.49 -11.29
CA GLU A 58 -6.73 3.42 -10.74
C GLU A 58 -6.85 4.19 -9.42
N ALA A 59 -5.85 4.14 -8.56
CA ALA A 59 -5.80 4.94 -7.33
C ALA A 59 -5.87 6.44 -7.62
N ALA A 60 -5.11 6.91 -8.62
CA ALA A 60 -5.16 8.31 -9.06
C ALA A 60 -6.57 8.71 -9.54
N LYS A 61 -7.23 7.87 -10.36
CA LYS A 61 -8.60 8.13 -10.83
C LYS A 61 -9.64 8.18 -9.70
N LEU A 62 -9.42 7.40 -8.65
CA LEU A 62 -10.29 7.38 -7.47
C LEU A 62 -10.03 8.57 -6.52
N GLY A 63 -9.01 9.39 -6.79
CA GLY A 63 -8.72 10.60 -6.04
C GLY A 63 -7.84 10.40 -4.82
N PHE A 64 -7.03 9.33 -4.78
CA PHE A 64 -5.98 9.21 -3.77
C PHE A 64 -4.84 10.19 -4.07
N ASP A 65 -4.21 10.72 -3.01
CA ASP A 65 -3.08 11.64 -3.10
C ASP A 65 -1.74 10.90 -3.21
N ARG A 66 -1.66 9.70 -2.61
CA ARG A 66 -0.45 8.86 -2.57
C ARG A 66 -0.74 7.39 -2.79
N ALA A 67 0.18 6.69 -3.46
CA ALA A 67 0.32 5.25 -3.46
C ALA A 67 1.63 4.83 -2.78
N VAL A 68 1.53 4.06 -1.69
CA VAL A 68 2.67 3.38 -1.07
C VAL A 68 2.81 2.00 -1.68
N VAL A 69 3.95 1.72 -2.31
CA VAL A 69 4.21 0.51 -3.08
C VAL A 69 5.54 -0.14 -2.66
N PRO A 70 5.81 -1.40 -3.01
CA PRO A 70 7.10 -2.02 -2.72
C PRO A 70 8.22 -1.24 -3.43
N GLU A 71 9.35 -0.99 -2.76
CA GLU A 71 10.50 -0.25 -3.34
C GLU A 71 10.93 -0.87 -4.69
N ASN A 72 11.06 -2.19 -4.71
CA ASN A 72 11.43 -2.97 -5.89
C ASN A 72 10.39 -2.92 -7.04
N ASN A 73 9.20 -2.36 -6.82
CA ASN A 73 8.24 -2.10 -7.90
C ASN A 73 8.53 -0.80 -8.65
N LEU A 74 9.22 0.18 -8.05
CA LEU A 74 9.48 1.50 -8.65
C LEU A 74 10.23 1.39 -9.99
N ASP A 75 11.20 0.49 -10.08
CA ASP A 75 11.95 0.21 -11.32
C ASP A 75 11.06 -0.18 -12.50
N ARG A 76 9.87 -0.73 -12.22
CA ARG A 76 8.93 -1.26 -13.22
C ARG A 76 7.86 -0.25 -13.62
N ILE A 77 7.85 0.93 -12.99
CA ILE A 77 6.87 2.01 -13.20
C ILE A 77 7.55 3.36 -13.40
N ALA A 78 8.73 3.35 -13.99
CA ALA A 78 9.43 4.57 -14.36
C ALA A 78 8.52 5.47 -15.22
N GLY A 79 8.40 6.74 -14.83
CA GLY A 79 7.56 7.72 -15.51
C GLY A 79 6.84 8.64 -14.53
N GLU A 80 6.14 9.63 -15.08
CA GLU A 80 5.27 10.50 -14.32
C GLU A 80 3.94 9.81 -14.03
N HIS A 81 3.43 9.99 -12.82
CA HIS A 81 2.13 9.49 -12.37
C HIS A 81 1.30 10.66 -11.86
N ASP A 82 -0.01 10.59 -12.02
CA ASP A 82 -0.96 11.62 -11.55
C ASP A 82 -1.15 11.62 -10.01
N ILE A 83 -0.39 10.79 -9.30
CA ILE A 83 -0.44 10.56 -7.85
C ILE A 83 0.99 10.44 -7.31
N ASP A 84 1.24 10.84 -6.06
CA ASP A 84 2.53 10.61 -5.41
C ASP A 84 2.78 9.10 -5.26
N VAL A 85 3.96 8.63 -5.68
CA VAL A 85 4.32 7.21 -5.57
C VAL A 85 5.52 7.08 -4.64
N THR A 86 5.27 6.52 -3.46
CA THR A 86 6.29 6.31 -2.42
C THR A 86 6.67 4.83 -2.37
N GLY A 87 7.96 4.53 -2.50
CA GLY A 87 8.49 3.19 -2.30
C GLY A 87 8.68 2.86 -0.82
N ALA A 88 8.46 1.60 -0.47
CA ALA A 88 8.62 1.07 0.88
C ALA A 88 9.35 -0.27 0.87
N GLU A 89 10.33 -0.42 1.75
CA GLU A 89 11.10 -1.66 1.94
C GLU A 89 10.63 -2.45 3.17
N GLN A 90 10.20 -1.77 4.23
CA GLN A 90 9.90 -2.35 5.54
C GLN A 90 8.57 -1.83 6.10
N LEU A 91 7.77 -2.74 6.69
CA LEU A 91 6.48 -2.43 7.30
C LEU A 91 6.58 -1.35 8.38
N THR A 92 7.63 -1.37 9.19
CA THR A 92 7.85 -0.35 10.23
C THR A 92 7.95 1.05 9.65
N GLY A 93 8.63 1.21 8.50
CA GLY A 93 8.74 2.49 7.81
C GLY A 93 7.39 2.96 7.28
N VAL A 94 6.56 2.05 6.76
CA VAL A 94 5.19 2.40 6.33
C VAL A 94 4.35 2.86 7.51
N VAL A 95 4.41 2.14 8.64
CA VAL A 95 3.69 2.49 9.87
C VAL A 95 4.01 3.92 10.32
N ASP A 96 5.29 4.32 10.31
CA ASP A 96 5.70 5.67 10.73
C ASP A 96 5.27 6.77 9.76
N VAL A 97 4.97 6.42 8.50
CA VAL A 97 4.53 7.37 7.46
C VAL A 97 3.02 7.55 7.44
N VAL A 98 2.25 6.51 7.78
CA VAL A 98 0.80 6.47 7.55
C VAL A 98 -0.05 6.41 8.83
N LEU A 99 0.57 6.23 10.00
CA LEU A 99 -0.09 6.34 11.32
C LEU A 99 0.53 7.51 12.09
#